data_AF-A0A957K1P7-F1
#
_entry.id   AF-A0A957K1P7-F1
#
_cell.length_a   1.000
_cell.length_b   1.000
_cell.length_c   1.000
_cell.angle_alpha   90.00
_cell.angle_beta   90.00
_cell.angle_gamma   90.00
#
_symmetry.space_group_name_H-M   'P 1'
#
loop_
_entity.id
_entity.type
_entity.pdbx_description
1 polymer ?
#
loop_
_entity_poly.entity_id
_entity_poly.type
_entity_poly.pdbx_seq_one_letter_code
_entity_poly.pdbx_strand_id
1 'polypeptide(L)'
;MPEEYEGHEVRVIRCPVKKGEVHFHHALTWHGSHNNTSGRPRRAVALHYMTEETCFVASGRHVMKEYVTVADGEKMQGEQFPLLYEAS
;
A
#
# COMPACT_ATOMS: atom_id res chain seq x y z
N MET A 1 10.32 15.39 -5.00
CA MET A 1 8.93 15.87 -4.92
C MET A 1 8.91 17.29 -5.44
N PRO A 2 7.94 17.68 -6.27
CA PRO A 2 7.81 19.07 -6.72
C PRO A 2 7.48 19.98 -5.53
N GLU A 3 7.71 21.28 -5.69
CA GLU A 3 7.37 22.30 -4.66
C GLU A 3 5.87 22.63 -4.66
N GLU A 4 5.18 22.42 -5.78
CA GLU A 4 3.75 22.65 -5.97
C GLU A 4 3.12 21.55 -6.83
N TYR A 5 1.84 21.26 -6.63
CA TYR A 5 1.02 20.39 -7.46
C TYR A 5 -0.41 20.93 -7.55
N GLU A 6 -0.92 21.13 -8.77
CA GLU A 6 -2.28 21.65 -9.02
C GLU A 6 -2.64 22.94 -8.24
N GLY A 7 -1.69 23.88 -8.09
CA GLY A 7 -1.92 25.12 -7.33
C GLY A 7 -1.77 24.96 -5.81
N HIS A 8 -1.40 23.77 -5.32
CA HIS A 8 -1.21 23.49 -3.91
C HIS A 8 0.27 23.33 -3.56
N GLU A 9 0.73 24.02 -2.50
CA GLU A 9 2.07 23.85 -1.94
C GLU A 9 2.27 22.40 -1.47
N VAL A 10 3.36 21.76 -1.91
CA VAL A 10 3.72 20.41 -1.51
C VAL A 10 4.67 20.46 -0.33
N ARG A 11 4.19 20.02 0.85
CA ARG A 11 5.00 19.94 2.06
C ARG A 11 5.44 18.51 2.34
N VAL A 12 6.76 18.29 2.31
CA VAL A 12 7.35 16.98 2.65
C VAL A 12 7.55 16.89 4.16
N ILE A 13 6.76 16.03 4.81
CA ILE A 13 6.84 15.81 6.26
C ILE A 13 7.58 14.50 6.56
N ARG A 14 8.50 14.55 7.52
CA ARG A 14 9.15 13.35 8.06
C ARG A 14 8.30 12.76 9.16
N CYS A 15 7.96 11.48 9.04
CA CYS A 15 7.25 10.74 10.07
C CYS A 15 8.17 9.60 10.58
N PRO A 16 8.92 9.80 11.67
CA PRO A 16 9.71 8.73 12.28
C PRO A 16 8.79 7.74 13.02
N VAL A 17 9.11 6.44 12.93
CA VAL A 17 8.33 5.34 13.52
C VAL A 17 9.20 4.63 14.56
N LYS A 18 8.70 4.46 15.79
CA LYS A 18 9.39 3.62 16.79
C LYS A 18 9.09 2.15 16.54
N LYS A 19 9.93 1.27 17.12
CA LYS A 19 9.67 -0.18 17.06
C LYS A 19 8.30 -0.48 17.66
N GLY A 20 7.44 -1.13 16.88
CA GLY A 20 6.07 -1.49 17.27
C GLY A 20 5.00 -0.48 16.86
N GLU A 21 5.37 0.69 16.34
CA GLU A 21 4.43 1.65 15.78
C GLU A 21 4.16 1.35 14.30
N VAL A 22 3.03 1.86 13.80
CA VAL A 22 2.56 1.69 12.42
C VAL A 22 2.13 3.02 11.84
N HIS A 23 2.31 3.18 10.53
CA HIS A 23 1.73 4.27 9.76
C HIS A 23 0.72 3.73 8.78
N PHE A 24 -0.36 4.49 8.61
CA PHE A 24 -1.35 4.28 7.56
C PHE A 24 -1.17 5.39 6.53
N HIS A 25 -1.23 5.03 5.25
CA HIS A 25 -1.34 5.99 4.16
C HIS A 25 -2.44 5.53 3.20
N HIS A 26 -3.08 6.50 2.56
CA HIS A 26 -3.98 6.22 1.44
C HIS A 26 -3.17 5.85 0.19
N ALA A 27 -3.70 5.03 -0.72
CA ALA A 27 -3.00 4.57 -1.93
C ALA A 27 -2.52 5.71 -2.85
N LEU A 28 -3.17 6.87 -2.78
CA LEU A 28 -2.80 8.07 -3.55
C LEU A 28 -1.85 9.03 -2.80
N THR A 29 -1.43 8.70 -1.59
CA THR A 29 -0.53 9.56 -0.81
C THR A 29 0.87 9.48 -1.41
N TRP A 30 1.43 10.62 -1.80
CA TRP A 30 2.84 10.68 -2.18
C TRP A 30 3.72 10.40 -0.97
N HIS A 31 4.52 9.35 -1.04
CA HIS A 31 5.38 8.97 0.08
C HIS A 31 6.68 8.34 -0.43
N GLY A 32 7.67 8.30 0.45
CA GLY A 32 8.97 7.75 0.14
C GLY A 32 9.80 7.54 1.39
N SER A 33 10.88 6.79 1.24
CA SER A 33 11.83 6.51 2.29
C SER A 33 13.21 7.04 1.89
N HIS A 34 13.83 7.80 2.77
CA HIS A 34 15.20 8.26 2.58
C HIS A 34 16.21 7.13 2.74
N ASN A 35 17.43 7.37 2.25
CA ASN A 35 18.59 6.49 2.44
C ASN A 35 18.86 6.23 3.92
N ASN A 36 19.27 5.00 4.23
CA ASN A 36 19.64 4.60 5.57
C ASN A 36 21.16 4.74 5.78
N THR A 37 21.59 5.75 6.53
CA THR A 37 23.00 6.03 6.85
C THR A 37 23.42 5.52 8.24
N SER A 38 22.54 4.83 8.96
CA SER A 38 22.75 4.50 10.38
C SER A 38 23.64 3.29 10.65
N GLY A 39 24.14 2.60 9.61
CA GLY A 39 24.94 1.38 9.74
C GLY A 39 24.17 0.13 10.21
N ARG A 40 22.89 0.25 10.57
CA ARG A 40 22.01 -0.85 10.98
C ARG A 40 20.88 -1.08 9.98
N PRO A 41 20.43 -2.32 9.71
CA PRO A 41 19.30 -2.58 8.82
C PRO A 41 18.00 -1.91 9.29
N ARG A 42 17.28 -1.24 8.36
CA ARG A 42 15.91 -0.76 8.58
C ARG A 42 14.94 -1.85 8.13
N ARG A 43 14.22 -2.46 9.08
CA ARG A 43 13.26 -3.54 8.82
C ARG A 43 11.83 -3.02 8.97
N ALA A 44 10.96 -3.34 8.03
CA ALA A 44 9.55 -2.99 8.04
C ALA A 44 8.75 -4.07 7.31
N VAL A 45 7.45 -4.15 7.60
CA VAL A 45 6.47 -4.94 6.85
C VAL A 45 5.44 -3.95 6.32
N ALA A 46 5.12 -4.05 5.03
CA ALA A 46 4.07 -3.27 4.40
C ALA A 46 2.87 -4.20 4.18
N LEU A 47 1.70 -3.76 4.64
CA LEU A 47 0.42 -4.45 4.44
C LEU A 47 -0.46 -3.51 3.61
N HIS A 48 -0.99 -4.03 2.51
CA HIS A 48 -1.94 -3.29 1.67
C HIS A 48 -3.32 -3.89 1.87
N TYR A 49 -4.27 -3.03 2.25
CA TYR A 49 -5.68 -3.39 2.39
C TYR A 49 -6.47 -2.81 1.23
N MET A 50 -7.46 -3.56 0.78
CA MET A 50 -8.41 -3.18 -0.25
C MET A 50 -9.81 -3.50 0.26
N THR A 51 -10.83 -2.81 -0.25
CA THR A 51 -12.22 -3.08 0.15
C THR A 51 -12.68 -4.40 -0.45
N GLU A 52 -13.71 -5.02 0.14
CA GLU A 52 -14.37 -6.22 -0.40
C GLU A 52 -15.07 -6.00 -1.76
N GLU A 53 -15.15 -4.74 -2.20
CA GLU A 53 -15.68 -4.35 -3.50
C GLU A 53 -14.62 -4.36 -4.60
N THR A 54 -13.35 -4.57 -4.26
CA THR A 54 -12.24 -4.53 -5.22
C THR A 54 -12.38 -5.66 -6.23
N CYS A 55 -12.36 -5.33 -7.53
CA CYS A 55 -12.34 -6.32 -8.62
C CYS A 55 -10.94 -6.49 -9.22
N PHE A 56 -10.67 -7.69 -9.73
CA PHE A 56 -9.45 -7.99 -10.45
C PHE A 56 -9.42 -7.30 -11.82
N VAL A 57 -8.26 -6.75 -12.19
CA VAL A 57 -7.98 -6.19 -13.52
C VAL A 57 -6.84 -6.96 -14.16
N ALA A 58 -7.17 -7.90 -15.05
CA ALA A 58 -6.23 -8.85 -15.63
C ALA A 58 -5.22 -8.18 -16.58
N SER A 59 -5.52 -7.02 -17.14
CA SER A 59 -4.58 -6.26 -17.96
C SER A 59 -3.39 -5.70 -17.15
N GLY A 60 -3.53 -5.62 -15.82
CA GLY A 60 -2.47 -5.18 -14.91
C GLY A 60 -1.27 -6.12 -14.89
N ARG A 61 -0.07 -5.53 -14.73
CA ARG A 61 1.17 -6.27 -14.46
C ARG A 61 1.54 -6.08 -12.99
N HIS A 62 1.28 -7.11 -12.19
CA HIS A 62 1.61 -7.11 -10.77
C HIS A 62 2.21 -8.44 -10.36
N VAL A 63 3.19 -8.43 -9.46
CA VAL A 63 3.89 -9.66 -9.00
C VAL A 63 2.94 -10.64 -8.31
N MET A 64 1.87 -10.13 -7.68
CA MET A 64 0.88 -10.99 -7.02
C MET A 64 -0.09 -11.69 -7.99
N LYS A 65 -0.01 -11.42 -9.30
CA LYS A 65 -0.98 -11.95 -10.28
C LYS A 65 -1.01 -13.48 -10.33
N GLU A 66 0.11 -14.14 -10.04
CA GLU A 66 0.19 -15.62 -9.98
C GLU A 66 -0.68 -16.23 -8.86
N TYR A 67 -1.03 -15.44 -7.83
CA TYR A 67 -1.87 -15.87 -6.71
C TYR A 67 -3.35 -15.52 -6.92
N VAL A 68 -3.70 -14.82 -8.00
CA VAL A 68 -5.08 -14.44 -8.30
C VAL A 68 -5.77 -15.58 -9.03
N THR A 69 -6.83 -16.10 -8.42
CA THR A 69 -7.59 -17.24 -8.97
C THR A 69 -8.94 -16.84 -9.57
N VAL A 70 -9.34 -15.57 -9.41
CA VAL A 70 -10.61 -15.04 -9.94
C VAL A 70 -10.46 -14.55 -11.37
N ALA A 71 -11.56 -14.51 -12.12
CA ALA A 71 -11.55 -14.02 -13.50
C ALA A 71 -11.43 -12.48 -13.55
N ASP A 72 -11.12 -11.96 -14.74
CA ASP A 72 -11.08 -10.51 -14.98
C ASP A 72 -12.45 -9.88 -14.68
N GLY A 73 -12.45 -8.78 -13.92
CA GLY A 73 -13.66 -8.08 -13.48
C GLY A 73 -14.37 -8.68 -12.27
N GLU A 74 -13.98 -9.87 -11.80
CA GLU A 74 -14.57 -10.47 -10.60
C GLU A 74 -14.00 -9.88 -9.30
N LYS A 75 -14.78 -9.95 -8.23
CA LYS A 75 -14.33 -9.53 -6.89
C LYS A 75 -13.09 -10.31 -6.47
N MET A 76 -12.11 -9.59 -5.94
CA MET A 76 -10.90 -10.16 -5.34
C MET A 76 -11.26 -10.95 -4.08
N GLN A 77 -10.92 -12.23 -4.06
CA GLN A 77 -11.19 -13.15 -2.94
C GLN A 77 -10.25 -14.36 -3.02
N GLY A 78 -10.28 -15.19 -1.96
CA GLY A 78 -9.54 -16.45 -1.88
C GLY A 78 -8.54 -16.48 -0.74
N GLU A 79 -7.84 -17.61 -0.58
CA GLU A 79 -6.90 -17.82 0.54
C GLU A 79 -5.77 -16.79 0.59
N GLN A 80 -5.31 -16.34 -0.58
CA GLN A 80 -4.25 -15.33 -0.72
C GLN A 80 -4.76 -13.89 -0.58
N PHE A 81 -6.09 -13.69 -0.61
CA PHE A 81 -6.77 -12.41 -0.46
C PHE A 81 -7.97 -12.54 0.51
N PRO A 82 -7.70 -12.85 1.79
CA PRO A 82 -8.75 -13.16 2.76
C PRO A 82 -9.54 -11.91 3.18
N LEU A 83 -10.81 -12.10 3.53
CA LEU A 83 -11.59 -11.09 4.24
C LEU A 83 -11.04 -10.94 5.66
N LEU A 84 -10.64 -9.71 6.01
CA LEU A 84 -10.03 -9.45 7.32
C LEU A 84 -11.04 -9.20 8.44
N TYR A 85 -12.18 -8.60 8.10
CA TYR A 85 -13.17 -8.17 9.07
C TYR A 85 -14.54 -8.17 8.42
N GLU A 86 -15.50 -8.77 9.10
CA GLU A 86 -16.92 -8.73 8.76
C GLU A 86 -17.63 -8.00 9.90
N ALA A 87 -18.34 -6.91 9.59
CA ALA A 87 -19.09 -6.18 10.60
C ALA A 87 -20.30 -7.02 11.01
N SER A 88 -20.42 -7.30 12.31
CA SER A 88 -21.56 -7.98 12.93
C SER A 88 -22.80 -7.10 13.01
#